data_AF-A0A849WXX5-F1
#
_entry.id   AF-A0A849WXX5-F1
#
_cell.length_a   1.000
_cell.length_b   1.000
_cell.length_c   1.000
_cell.angle_alpha   90.00
_cell.angle_beta   90.00
_cell.angle_gamma   90.00
#
_symmetry.space_group_name_H-M   'P 1'
#
loop_
_entity.id
_entity.type
_entity.pdbx_description
1 polymer ?
#
loop_
_entity_poly.entity_id
_entity_poly.type
_entity_poly.pdbx_seq_one_letter_code
_entity_poly.pdbx_strand_id
1 'polypeptide(L)'
;MEKRNWMKWGKIGALAISFVGVSAFADTAEEVEEKIEALLPKEGVSLQELQTITARRLEFRLEGRTLRAAGAIPERCAKDADMIVLPPEEGKHLVMIRMPKCEDSFRPVKGEKMVAASSVFPRRELADHDGKVFLRHLRAGDEDTEARNAVPELLRDARGAEMVIVSEATRAARARAERIDELAKRVDRLCRSGEFEGVGQEIEAARDLLGDVSALLDKKDDLEKKRLHANLEKAKNAAEAKKAFDSLVEAADRGGWDMEPIEAAYVKKRTAILRATVQDVKEGEGAVAAAEKALVEWKSELQGMNSDLYKANQRELAAGYYDLARAARDSSPARSAALLEKAKSMGPKSAHDRLDGEIAESYAEAFKECVKGKSPQKAAKCQKEFAKKSQTAADRVKDRLEKKAAKDEDAQEELQGFM
;
A
#
# COMPACT_ATOMS: atom_id res chain seq x y z
N MET A 1 25.33 -10.96 13.29
CA MET A 1 25.35 -12.02 12.26
C MET A 1 24.42 -13.13 12.71
N GLU A 2 23.15 -13.04 12.32
CA GLU A 2 22.13 -14.04 12.67
C GLU A 2 21.94 -15.00 11.50
N LYS A 3 22.19 -16.29 11.76
CA LYS A 3 21.96 -17.39 10.82
C LYS A 3 20.46 -17.74 10.83
N ARG A 4 19.79 -17.65 9.68
CA ARG A 4 18.47 -18.24 9.47
C ARG A 4 18.60 -19.62 8.81
N ASN A 5 18.23 -20.64 9.59
CA ASN A 5 17.88 -21.98 9.16
C ASN A 5 16.59 -21.96 8.35
N TRP A 6 16.58 -22.46 7.12
CA TRP A 6 15.36 -22.95 6.46
C TRP A 6 15.61 -24.36 5.90
N MET A 7 14.61 -25.20 6.15
CA MET A 7 14.66 -26.65 6.20
C MET A 7 14.66 -27.33 4.82
N LYS A 8 15.42 -28.43 4.75
CA LYS A 8 15.31 -29.51 3.77
C LYS A 8 13.99 -30.26 3.99
N TRP A 9 13.29 -30.59 2.90
CA TRP A 9 12.39 -31.74 2.85
C TRP A 9 12.93 -32.73 1.83
N GLY A 10 13.19 -33.95 2.30
CA GLY A 10 13.58 -35.08 1.50
C GLY A 10 12.67 -36.26 1.77
N LYS A 11 12.42 -37.03 0.70
CA LYS A 11 12.20 -38.48 0.64
C LYS A 11 11.03 -39.10 1.40
N ILE A 12 10.06 -39.55 0.61
CA ILE A 12 9.31 -40.82 0.76
C ILE A 12 9.14 -41.32 -0.69
N GLY A 13 9.39 -42.55 -1.11
CA GLY A 13 9.82 -43.77 -0.46
C GLY A 13 10.18 -44.79 -1.55
N ALA A 14 11.13 -45.67 -1.25
CA ALA A 14 11.55 -46.80 -2.08
C ALA A 14 10.70 -48.05 -1.78
N LEU A 15 10.44 -48.89 -2.79
CA LEU A 15 10.16 -50.35 -2.71
C LEU A 15 9.91 -50.85 -4.16
N ALA A 16 10.88 -51.44 -4.88
CA ALA A 16 11.37 -52.82 -4.85
C ALA A 16 10.38 -53.88 -5.41
N ILE A 17 10.75 -54.58 -6.50
CA ILE A 17 11.03 -56.04 -6.56
C ILE A 17 11.25 -56.48 -8.03
N SER A 18 12.05 -57.54 -8.17
CA SER A 18 12.87 -57.98 -9.30
C SER A 18 12.25 -59.10 -10.17
N PHE A 19 12.67 -59.15 -11.44
CA PHE A 19 13.18 -60.29 -12.24
C PHE A 19 12.49 -61.68 -12.38
N VAL A 20 12.59 -62.16 -13.64
CA VAL A 20 12.62 -63.54 -14.23
C VAL A 20 11.31 -64.23 -14.63
N GLY A 21 11.25 -64.57 -15.93
CA GLY A 21 10.39 -65.65 -16.47
C GLY A 21 10.51 -65.83 -17.98
N VAL A 22 11.62 -66.42 -18.45
CA VAL A 22 11.81 -66.91 -19.83
C VAL A 22 11.08 -68.26 -19.98
N SER A 23 10.33 -68.50 -21.07
CA SER A 23 10.56 -69.60 -22.05
C SER A 23 9.34 -69.95 -22.93
N ALA A 24 9.66 -70.16 -24.22
CA ALA A 24 9.02 -70.99 -25.25
C ALA A 24 7.60 -70.60 -25.73
N PHE A 25 7.29 -70.50 -27.02
CA PHE A 25 7.70 -71.32 -28.14
C PHE A 25 8.05 -70.48 -29.38
N ALA A 26 9.09 -70.94 -30.09
CA ALA A 26 9.34 -70.59 -31.47
C ALA A 26 8.28 -71.23 -32.35
N ASP A 27 7.62 -70.42 -33.17
CA ASP A 27 7.27 -70.77 -34.55
C ASP A 27 7.37 -69.49 -35.40
N THR A 28 8.39 -69.51 -36.26
CA THR A 28 8.62 -68.69 -37.48
C THR A 28 8.54 -67.16 -37.36
N ALA A 29 9.63 -66.54 -36.88
CA ALA A 29 9.90 -65.09 -37.04
C ALA A 29 10.21 -64.68 -38.50
N GLU A 30 10.63 -65.63 -39.34
CA GLU A 30 11.12 -65.36 -40.70
C GLU A 30 9.97 -65.04 -41.70
N GLU A 31 8.75 -65.52 -41.48
CA GLU A 31 7.60 -65.23 -42.37
C GLU A 31 6.78 -63.97 -42.00
N VAL A 32 7.10 -63.34 -40.85
CA VAL A 32 6.44 -62.11 -40.37
C VAL A 32 7.30 -60.87 -40.65
N GLU A 33 8.62 -60.97 -40.61
CA GLU A 33 9.53 -59.86 -40.96
C GLU A 33 9.43 -59.47 -42.45
N GLU A 34 9.37 -60.44 -43.36
CA GLU A 34 9.32 -60.18 -44.80
C GLU A 34 7.99 -59.54 -45.27
N LYS A 35 6.93 -59.64 -44.46
CA LYS A 35 5.60 -59.03 -44.75
C LYS A 35 5.38 -57.67 -44.07
N ILE A 36 6.18 -57.29 -43.08
CA ILE A 36 6.10 -55.98 -42.42
C ILE A 36 7.03 -54.95 -43.09
N GLU A 37 8.18 -55.37 -43.64
CA GLU A 37 9.04 -54.50 -44.49
C GLU A 37 8.30 -53.95 -45.73
N ALA A 38 7.24 -54.62 -46.19
CA ALA A 38 6.47 -54.24 -47.37
C ALA A 38 5.44 -53.11 -47.15
N LEU A 39 5.24 -52.64 -45.92
CA LEU A 39 4.18 -51.67 -45.61
C LEU A 39 4.64 -50.31 -45.08
N LEU A 40 5.94 -50.02 -45.01
CA LEU A 40 6.42 -48.72 -44.53
C LEU A 40 7.49 -48.12 -45.45
N PRO A 41 7.33 -46.86 -45.91
CA PRO A 41 8.35 -46.21 -46.73
C PRO A 41 9.63 -46.02 -45.90
N LYS A 42 10.77 -46.50 -46.43
CA LYS A 42 12.12 -46.41 -45.85
C LYS A 42 12.63 -44.95 -45.71
N GLU A 43 11.89 -43.96 -46.21
CA GLU A 43 12.28 -42.55 -46.21
C GLU A 43 11.22 -41.66 -45.51
N GLY A 44 11.65 -40.96 -44.45
CA GLY A 44 10.89 -39.90 -43.80
C GLY A 44 11.28 -38.52 -44.30
N VAL A 45 10.46 -37.51 -44.02
CA VAL A 45 10.86 -36.11 -44.27
C VAL A 45 12.05 -35.73 -43.39
N SER A 46 12.92 -34.86 -43.89
CA SER A 46 13.96 -34.25 -43.06
C SER A 46 13.34 -33.26 -42.06
N LEU A 47 14.05 -32.97 -40.97
CA LEU A 47 13.66 -31.94 -40.00
C LEU A 47 13.36 -30.59 -40.67
N GLN A 48 14.18 -30.21 -41.66
CA GLN A 48 14.05 -28.94 -42.38
C GLN A 48 12.79 -28.88 -43.25
N GLU A 49 12.44 -29.99 -43.90
CA GLU A 49 11.20 -30.11 -44.68
C GLU A 49 9.97 -30.10 -43.76
N LEU A 50 10.01 -30.84 -42.65
CA LEU A 50 8.93 -30.86 -41.68
C LEU A 50 8.68 -29.48 -41.08
N GLN A 51 9.74 -28.76 -40.68
CA GLN A 51 9.65 -27.38 -40.20
C GLN A 51 8.96 -26.46 -41.22
N THR A 52 9.28 -26.62 -42.50
CA THR A 52 8.67 -25.84 -43.59
C THR A 52 7.18 -26.16 -43.75
N ILE A 53 6.78 -27.42 -43.57
CA ILE A 53 5.39 -27.87 -43.64
C ILE A 53 4.59 -27.33 -42.44
N THR A 54 5.11 -27.51 -41.22
CA THR A 54 4.48 -26.99 -39.99
C THR A 54 4.34 -25.47 -40.01
N ALA A 55 5.28 -24.75 -40.61
CA ALA A 55 5.20 -23.30 -40.69
C ALA A 55 4.14 -22.78 -41.68
N ARG A 56 3.70 -23.60 -42.65
CA ARG A 56 2.89 -23.12 -43.79
C ARG A 56 1.55 -23.83 -43.99
N ARG A 57 1.41 -25.05 -43.49
CA ARG A 57 0.30 -25.96 -43.88
C ARG A 57 -0.34 -26.73 -42.73
N LEU A 58 0.37 -26.86 -41.60
CA LEU A 58 -0.05 -27.66 -40.47
C LEU A 58 0.09 -26.85 -39.18
N GLU A 59 -1.01 -26.57 -38.52
CA GLU A 59 -1.04 -25.83 -37.26
C GLU A 59 -1.46 -26.77 -36.12
N PHE A 60 -0.78 -26.73 -34.98
CA PHE A 60 -1.20 -27.45 -33.78
C PHE A 60 -1.70 -26.47 -32.73
N ARG A 61 -2.90 -26.72 -32.22
CA ARG A 61 -3.58 -25.88 -31.23
C ARG A 61 -3.88 -26.68 -29.96
N LEU A 62 -3.70 -26.02 -28.81
CA LEU A 62 -4.03 -26.56 -27.51
C LEU A 62 -5.26 -25.84 -26.94
N GLU A 63 -6.39 -26.55 -26.89
CA GLU A 63 -7.68 -26.09 -26.37
C GLU A 63 -7.97 -26.82 -25.04
N GLY A 64 -7.68 -26.16 -23.91
CA GLY A 64 -7.66 -26.83 -22.60
C GLY A 64 -6.65 -27.99 -22.61
N ARG A 65 -7.10 -29.20 -22.28
CA ARG A 65 -6.29 -30.43 -22.34
C ARG A 65 -6.27 -31.11 -23.70
N THR A 66 -6.86 -30.53 -24.74
CA THR A 66 -7.00 -31.19 -26.05
C THR A 66 -6.02 -30.60 -27.06
N LEU A 67 -5.12 -31.44 -27.57
CA LEU A 67 -4.28 -31.10 -28.71
C LEU A 67 -5.01 -31.42 -30.02
N ARG A 68 -5.00 -30.46 -30.95
CA ARG A 68 -5.66 -30.57 -32.25
C ARG A 68 -4.74 -30.11 -33.37
N ALA A 69 -4.75 -30.82 -34.49
CA ALA A 69 -4.13 -30.37 -35.72
C ALA A 69 -5.16 -29.69 -36.62
N ALA A 70 -4.74 -28.61 -37.29
CA ALA A 70 -5.50 -27.84 -38.26
C ALA A 70 -4.65 -27.61 -39.52
N GLY A 71 -5.30 -27.28 -40.63
CA GLY A 71 -4.67 -27.14 -41.94
C GLY A 71 -4.97 -28.30 -42.87
N ALA A 72 -4.21 -28.41 -43.96
CA ALA A 72 -4.50 -29.37 -45.02
C ALA A 72 -3.22 -29.91 -45.66
N ILE A 73 -3.22 -31.22 -45.91
CA ILE A 73 -2.10 -31.97 -46.47
C ILE A 73 -2.59 -32.64 -47.76
N PRO A 74 -1.77 -32.71 -48.83
CA PRO A 74 -2.11 -33.50 -50.01
C PRO A 74 -2.39 -34.97 -49.61
N GLU A 75 -3.45 -35.57 -50.12
CA GLU A 75 -3.87 -36.95 -49.76
C GLU A 75 -2.72 -37.95 -49.90
N ARG A 76 -1.92 -37.84 -50.97
CA ARG A 76 -0.76 -38.72 -51.21
C ARG A 76 0.32 -38.61 -50.12
N CYS A 77 0.45 -37.45 -49.49
CA CYS A 77 1.47 -37.17 -48.48
C CYS A 77 0.96 -37.39 -47.05
N ALA A 78 -0.32 -37.76 -46.88
CA ALA A 78 -0.96 -37.99 -45.59
C ALA A 78 -1.00 -39.45 -45.18
N LYS A 79 -0.76 -40.37 -46.13
CA LYS A 79 -0.64 -41.80 -45.87
C LYS A 79 0.49 -42.03 -44.87
N ASP A 80 0.30 -42.89 -43.87
CA ASP A 80 1.30 -43.30 -42.87
C ASP A 80 1.89 -42.16 -41.99
N ALA A 81 1.25 -40.98 -42.00
CA ALA A 81 1.53 -39.91 -41.05
C ALA A 81 0.88 -40.19 -39.69
N ASP A 82 1.58 -39.91 -38.60
CA ASP A 82 1.10 -40.20 -37.24
C ASP A 82 1.56 -39.16 -36.21
N MET A 83 0.81 -39.07 -35.12
CA MET A 83 1.11 -38.25 -33.95
C MET A 83 1.08 -39.12 -32.68
N ILE A 84 2.24 -39.22 -32.04
CA ILE A 84 2.47 -40.01 -30.84
C ILE A 84 2.59 -39.05 -29.65
N VAL A 85 1.76 -39.27 -28.62
CA VAL A 85 1.86 -38.56 -27.35
C VAL A 85 2.64 -39.44 -26.39
N LEU A 86 3.79 -38.96 -25.93
CA LEU A 86 4.61 -39.66 -24.95
C LEU A 86 4.10 -39.43 -23.52
N PRO A 87 4.41 -40.34 -22.58
CA PRO A 87 4.19 -40.08 -21.16
C PRO A 87 4.83 -38.75 -20.73
N PRO A 88 4.18 -37.99 -19.83
CA PRO A 88 4.70 -36.69 -19.41
C PRO A 88 6.04 -36.86 -18.68
N GLU A 89 7.02 -36.04 -19.04
CA GLU A 89 8.35 -35.98 -18.41
C GLU A 89 8.50 -34.61 -17.75
N GLU A 90 8.73 -34.55 -16.42
CA GLU A 90 8.89 -33.28 -15.68
C GLU A 90 7.77 -32.24 -15.91
N GLY A 91 6.53 -32.67 -16.19
CA GLY A 91 5.41 -31.76 -16.50
C GLY A 91 5.42 -31.19 -17.93
N LYS A 92 6.16 -31.83 -18.84
CA LYS A 92 6.20 -31.54 -20.28
C LYS A 92 5.40 -32.60 -21.03
N HIS A 93 4.50 -32.18 -21.91
CA HIS A 93 3.86 -33.10 -22.86
C HIS A 93 4.71 -33.16 -24.11
N LEU A 94 5.36 -34.30 -24.33
CA LEU A 94 6.14 -34.52 -25.54
C LEU A 94 5.25 -35.14 -26.60
N VAL A 95 5.17 -34.47 -27.75
CA VAL A 95 4.37 -34.94 -28.89
C VAL A 95 5.28 -35.09 -30.09
N MET A 96 5.37 -36.31 -30.59
CA MET A 96 6.18 -36.65 -31.76
C MET A 96 5.30 -36.68 -32.99
N ILE A 97 5.76 -36.02 -34.04
CA ILE A 97 5.12 -36.01 -35.35
C ILE A 97 5.97 -36.86 -36.28
N ARG A 98 5.34 -37.83 -36.92
CA ARG A 98 5.90 -38.65 -37.98
C ARG A 98 5.22 -38.28 -39.29
N MET A 99 6.02 -37.95 -40.30
CA MET A 99 5.56 -37.68 -41.66
C MET A 99 6.43 -38.47 -42.65
N PRO A 100 5.84 -39.30 -43.52
CA PRO A 100 6.62 -39.98 -44.56
C PRO A 100 7.02 -39.00 -45.66
N LYS A 101 8.08 -39.34 -46.38
CA LYS A 101 8.51 -38.55 -47.54
C LYS A 101 7.43 -38.59 -48.62
N CYS A 102 7.21 -37.45 -49.27
CA CYS A 102 6.28 -37.31 -50.37
C CYS A 102 7.07 -37.09 -51.67
N GLU A 103 6.98 -38.00 -52.63
CA GLU A 103 7.93 -38.17 -53.75
C GLU A 103 8.11 -36.91 -54.64
N ASP A 104 7.21 -35.92 -54.59
CA ASP A 104 7.26 -34.70 -55.41
C ASP A 104 6.95 -33.40 -54.64
N SER A 105 7.36 -33.32 -53.38
CA SER A 105 7.07 -32.22 -52.43
C SER A 105 5.64 -32.23 -51.85
N PHE A 106 5.46 -31.49 -50.75
CA PHE A 106 4.18 -31.29 -50.08
C PHE A 106 3.28 -30.24 -50.75
N ARG A 107 3.57 -29.81 -51.98
CA ARG A 107 2.73 -28.87 -52.73
C ARG A 107 1.54 -29.60 -53.38
N PRO A 108 0.35 -29.00 -53.43
CA PRO A 108 -0.79 -29.63 -54.09
C PRO A 108 -0.49 -29.72 -55.58
N VAL A 109 -0.77 -30.88 -56.17
CA VAL A 109 -0.76 -31.03 -57.63
C VAL A 109 -2.16 -30.66 -58.15
N LYS A 110 -2.24 -30.15 -59.37
CA LYS A 110 -3.52 -29.71 -59.96
C LYS A 110 -4.52 -30.88 -59.99
N GLY A 111 -5.68 -30.70 -59.36
CA GLY A 111 -6.75 -31.70 -59.29
C GLY A 111 -6.62 -32.70 -58.13
N GLU A 112 -5.59 -32.58 -57.30
CA GLU A 112 -5.41 -33.41 -56.13
C GLU A 112 -6.34 -33.04 -54.97
N LYS A 113 -6.84 -34.04 -54.25
CA LYS A 113 -7.60 -33.86 -53.01
C LYS A 113 -6.68 -33.48 -51.86
N MET A 114 -7.10 -32.46 -51.12
CA MET A 114 -6.49 -32.08 -49.85
C MET A 114 -7.26 -32.74 -48.71
N VAL A 115 -6.56 -33.43 -47.83
CA VAL A 115 -7.14 -33.98 -46.60
C VAL A 115 -6.91 -33.03 -45.44
N ALA A 116 -7.89 -32.94 -44.55
CA ALA A 116 -7.78 -32.12 -43.35
C ALA A 116 -6.70 -32.70 -42.42
N ALA A 117 -5.83 -31.85 -41.88
CA ALA A 117 -4.82 -32.32 -40.92
C ALA A 117 -5.45 -33.04 -39.71
N SER A 118 -6.67 -32.67 -39.32
CA SER A 118 -7.43 -33.31 -38.24
C SER A 118 -7.87 -34.74 -38.52
N SER A 119 -7.96 -35.15 -39.81
CA SER A 119 -8.25 -36.55 -40.17
C SER A 119 -6.99 -37.42 -40.19
N VAL A 120 -5.82 -36.80 -40.24
CA VAL A 120 -4.51 -37.46 -40.22
C VAL A 120 -3.98 -37.54 -38.79
N PHE A 121 -4.04 -36.42 -38.08
CA PHE A 121 -3.64 -36.28 -36.68
C PHE A 121 -4.89 -36.11 -35.82
N PRO A 122 -5.43 -37.19 -35.25
CA PRO A 122 -6.66 -37.13 -34.47
C PRO A 122 -6.45 -36.31 -33.20
N ARG A 123 -7.56 -35.82 -32.65
CA ARG A 123 -7.56 -35.09 -31.39
C ARG A 123 -6.98 -35.99 -30.29
N ARG A 124 -6.08 -35.44 -29.46
CA ARG A 124 -5.50 -36.14 -28.31
C ARG A 124 -5.79 -35.40 -27.03
N GLU A 125 -6.20 -36.14 -26.01
CA GLU A 125 -6.39 -35.63 -24.66
C GLU A 125 -5.08 -35.80 -23.88
N LEU A 126 -4.59 -34.71 -23.30
CA LEU A 126 -3.38 -34.68 -22.48
C LEU A 126 -3.73 -34.92 -21.01
N ALA A 127 -2.76 -35.42 -20.25
CA ALA A 127 -2.96 -35.82 -18.85
C ALA A 127 -3.25 -34.64 -17.90
N ASP A 128 -2.92 -33.40 -18.27
CA ASP A 128 -3.19 -32.19 -17.48
C ASP A 128 -3.72 -31.03 -18.35
N HIS A 129 -4.21 -29.97 -17.69
CA HIS A 129 -4.86 -28.82 -18.33
C HIS A 129 -3.90 -27.70 -18.75
N ASP A 130 -2.65 -27.68 -18.26
CA ASP A 130 -1.77 -26.50 -18.29
C ASP A 130 -0.31 -26.80 -18.69
N GLY A 131 0.00 -28.04 -19.09
CA GLY A 131 1.33 -28.43 -19.53
C GLY A 131 1.72 -27.82 -20.88
N LYS A 132 2.99 -27.46 -21.01
CA LYS A 132 3.59 -27.07 -22.30
C LYS A 132 3.70 -28.29 -23.19
N VAL A 133 3.19 -28.20 -24.43
CA VAL A 133 3.37 -29.25 -25.43
C VAL A 133 4.61 -28.93 -26.25
N PHE A 134 5.55 -29.87 -26.26
CA PHE A 134 6.80 -29.78 -26.98
C PHE A 134 6.70 -30.67 -28.20
N LEU A 135 6.74 -30.06 -29.39
CA LEU A 135 6.68 -30.81 -30.65
C LEU A 135 8.07 -31.32 -31.02
N ARG A 136 8.15 -32.59 -31.39
CA ARG A 136 9.38 -33.28 -31.82
C ARG A 136 9.16 -34.04 -33.12
N HIS A 137 10.24 -34.32 -33.83
CA HIS A 137 10.23 -35.06 -35.09
C HIS A 137 10.76 -36.48 -34.89
N LEU A 138 10.05 -37.46 -35.47
CA LEU A 138 10.52 -38.84 -35.61
C LEU A 138 10.70 -39.16 -37.10
N ARG A 139 11.90 -39.59 -37.48
CA ARG A 139 12.21 -39.94 -38.87
C ARG A 139 11.58 -41.31 -39.20
N ALA A 140 11.01 -41.45 -40.39
CA ALA A 140 10.56 -42.78 -40.85
C ALA A 140 11.79 -43.67 -41.11
N GLY A 141 11.74 -44.92 -40.62
CA GLY A 141 12.86 -45.87 -40.66
C GLY A 141 13.60 -46.06 -39.32
N ASP A 142 13.27 -45.29 -38.29
CA ASP A 142 13.68 -45.59 -36.90
C ASP A 142 12.79 -46.74 -36.38
N GLU A 143 13.06 -47.95 -36.88
CA GLU A 143 12.12 -49.09 -36.81
C GLU A 143 11.93 -49.67 -35.41
N ASP A 144 12.85 -49.52 -34.47
CA ASP A 144 12.85 -50.48 -33.36
C ASP A 144 13.45 -50.00 -32.04
N THR A 145 12.83 -49.01 -31.44
CA THR A 145 12.84 -48.93 -29.98
C THR A 145 11.48 -48.44 -29.53
N GLU A 146 10.97 -48.98 -28.43
CA GLU A 146 9.84 -48.40 -27.69
C GLU A 146 9.90 -46.87 -27.83
N ALA A 147 8.81 -46.18 -28.15
CA ALA A 147 8.76 -44.74 -28.48
C ALA A 147 9.51 -43.80 -27.51
N ARG A 148 10.00 -44.34 -26.38
CA ARG A 148 10.89 -43.78 -25.37
C ARG A 148 12.39 -43.74 -25.73
N ASN A 149 12.93 -44.57 -26.64
CA ASN A 149 14.39 -44.58 -26.95
C ASN A 149 14.76 -44.07 -28.35
N ALA A 150 13.79 -43.75 -29.21
CA ALA A 150 14.07 -42.96 -30.41
C ALA A 150 14.53 -41.55 -29.96
N VAL A 151 15.66 -41.07 -30.48
CA VAL A 151 16.18 -39.73 -30.14
C VAL A 151 15.36 -38.70 -30.91
N PRO A 152 14.39 -38.00 -30.28
CA PRO A 152 13.47 -37.15 -31.03
C PRO A 152 14.19 -35.87 -31.44
N GLU A 153 14.16 -35.54 -32.73
CA GLU A 153 14.76 -34.30 -33.21
C GLU A 153 13.90 -33.09 -32.79
N LEU A 154 14.58 -32.01 -32.38
CA LEU A 154 13.92 -30.80 -31.91
C LEU A 154 13.27 -30.03 -33.08
N LEU A 155 11.94 -29.92 -33.09
CA LEU A 155 11.26 -28.99 -33.98
C LEU A 155 11.43 -27.56 -33.46
N ARG A 156 11.87 -26.68 -34.36
CA ARG A 156 12.13 -25.28 -34.04
C ARG A 156 11.09 -24.38 -34.70
N ASP A 157 10.74 -23.30 -34.01
CA ASP A 157 9.91 -22.23 -34.55
C ASP A 157 10.70 -21.37 -35.56
N ALA A 158 10.04 -20.38 -36.16
CA ALA A 158 10.66 -19.46 -37.13
C ALA A 158 11.82 -18.63 -36.57
N ARG A 159 12.00 -18.59 -35.23
CA ARG A 159 13.10 -17.89 -34.53
C ARG A 159 14.21 -18.85 -34.10
N GLY A 160 14.11 -20.14 -34.44
CA GLY A 160 15.08 -21.17 -34.09
C GLY A 160 14.97 -21.71 -32.67
N ALA A 161 13.94 -21.32 -31.92
CA ALA A 161 13.65 -21.81 -30.56
C ALA A 161 12.81 -23.09 -30.61
N GLU A 162 12.84 -23.90 -29.55
CA GLU A 162 11.98 -25.09 -29.44
C GLU A 162 10.49 -24.73 -29.63
N MET A 163 9.80 -25.49 -30.48
CA MET A 163 8.39 -25.27 -30.74
C MET A 163 7.55 -25.73 -29.55
N VAL A 164 7.07 -24.76 -28.77
CA VAL A 164 6.21 -24.97 -27.61
C VAL A 164 4.80 -24.47 -27.89
N ILE A 165 3.83 -25.37 -27.82
CA ILE A 165 2.41 -25.01 -27.86
C ILE A 165 1.95 -24.78 -26.42
N VAL A 166 1.40 -23.59 -26.20
CA VAL A 166 0.84 -23.13 -24.93
C VAL A 166 -0.63 -22.85 -25.17
N SER A 167 -1.49 -23.28 -24.25
CA SER A 167 -2.94 -23.10 -24.40
C SER A 167 -3.31 -21.62 -24.49
N GLU A 168 -4.40 -21.30 -25.17
CA GLU A 168 -4.92 -19.93 -25.24
C GLU A 168 -5.26 -19.38 -23.84
N ALA A 169 -5.76 -20.25 -22.95
CA ALA A 169 -6.03 -19.91 -21.56
C ALA A 169 -4.75 -19.50 -20.80
N THR A 170 -3.67 -20.26 -20.95
CA THR A 170 -2.37 -19.94 -20.32
C THR A 170 -1.77 -18.65 -20.91
N ARG A 171 -1.91 -18.41 -22.22
CA ARG A 171 -1.48 -17.14 -22.84
C ARG A 171 -2.30 -15.95 -22.31
N ALA A 172 -3.62 -16.09 -22.23
CA ALA A 172 -4.51 -15.07 -21.69
C ALA A 172 -4.23 -14.79 -20.21
N ALA A 173 -3.96 -15.84 -19.40
CA ALA A 173 -3.58 -15.70 -18.00
C ALA A 173 -2.24 -14.95 -17.84
N ARG A 174 -1.24 -15.25 -18.68
CA ARG A 174 0.03 -14.53 -18.67
C ARG A 174 -0.14 -13.05 -19.05
N ALA A 175 -0.89 -12.77 -20.11
CA ALA A 175 -1.20 -11.39 -20.51
C ALA A 175 -1.97 -10.64 -19.42
N ARG A 176 -2.90 -11.32 -18.73
CA ARG A 176 -3.60 -10.78 -17.56
C ARG A 176 -2.63 -10.45 -16.43
N ALA A 177 -1.72 -11.36 -16.10
CA ALA A 177 -0.71 -11.17 -15.05
C ALA A 177 0.24 -10.00 -15.36
N GLU A 178 0.69 -9.86 -16.61
CA GLU A 178 1.52 -8.74 -17.04
C GLU A 178 0.80 -7.39 -16.87
N ARG A 179 -0.50 -7.33 -17.24
CA ARG A 179 -1.33 -6.12 -17.02
C ARG A 179 -1.52 -5.80 -15.53
N ILE A 180 -1.66 -6.81 -14.67
CA ILE A 180 -1.76 -6.62 -13.22
C ILE A 180 -0.44 -6.07 -12.65
N ASP A 181 0.71 -6.59 -13.10
CA ASP A 181 2.03 -6.10 -12.67
C ASP A 181 2.28 -4.64 -13.10
N GLU A 182 1.90 -4.27 -14.32
CA GLU A 182 1.96 -2.89 -14.79
C GLU A 182 1.06 -1.95 -13.96
N LEU A 183 -0.16 -2.38 -13.65
CA LEU A 183 -1.06 -1.64 -12.78
C LEU A 183 -0.45 -1.46 -11.38
N ALA A 184 0.09 -2.52 -10.80
CA ALA A 184 0.74 -2.47 -9.48
C ALA A 184 1.88 -1.44 -9.44
N LYS A 185 2.68 -1.35 -10.51
CA LYS A 185 3.74 -0.35 -10.65
C LYS A 185 3.21 1.09 -10.75
N ARG A 186 2.10 1.31 -11.46
CA ARG A 186 1.45 2.64 -11.53
C ARG A 186 0.87 3.05 -10.19
N VAL A 187 0.14 2.15 -9.53
CA VAL A 187 -0.42 2.37 -8.19
C VAL A 187 0.68 2.66 -7.16
N ASP A 188 1.77 1.89 -7.14
CA ASP A 188 2.91 2.15 -6.24
C ASP A 188 3.54 3.53 -6.48
N ARG A 189 3.67 3.96 -7.74
CA ARG A 189 4.16 5.31 -8.08
C ARG A 189 3.27 6.40 -7.50
N LEU A 190 1.95 6.29 -7.68
CA LEU A 190 0.97 7.26 -7.20
C LEU A 190 0.91 7.29 -5.67
N CYS A 191 0.99 6.13 -5.01
CA CYS A 191 1.09 6.04 -3.55
C CYS A 191 2.33 6.78 -3.03
N ARG A 192 3.47 6.66 -3.71
CA ARG A 192 4.72 7.34 -3.32
C ARG A 192 4.68 8.85 -3.59
N SER A 193 4.03 9.29 -4.67
CA SER A 193 3.84 10.74 -4.94
C SER A 193 2.75 11.34 -4.05
N GLY A 194 1.88 10.50 -3.48
CA GLY A 194 0.80 10.95 -2.63
C GLY A 194 -0.49 11.31 -3.34
N GLU A 195 -0.63 10.89 -4.59
CA GLU A 195 -1.79 11.10 -5.46
C GLU A 195 -2.82 9.99 -5.26
N PHE A 196 -3.38 9.93 -4.04
CA PHE A 196 -4.33 8.88 -3.65
C PHE A 196 -5.61 8.91 -4.49
N GLU A 197 -6.06 10.08 -4.96
CA GLU A 197 -7.16 10.17 -5.92
C GLU A 197 -6.85 9.42 -7.23
N GLY A 198 -5.63 9.60 -7.76
CA GLY A 198 -5.17 8.85 -8.94
C GLY A 198 -5.07 7.35 -8.68
N VAL A 199 -4.71 6.92 -7.46
CA VAL A 199 -4.73 5.50 -7.08
C VAL A 199 -6.15 4.93 -7.18
N GLY A 200 -7.15 5.67 -6.68
CA GLY A 200 -8.55 5.26 -6.77
C GLY A 200 -9.01 5.11 -8.22
N GLN A 201 -8.66 6.07 -9.08
CA GLN A 201 -8.99 6.05 -10.51
C GLN A 201 -8.35 4.85 -11.23
N GLU A 202 -7.08 4.54 -10.96
CA GLU A 202 -6.39 3.37 -11.56
C GLU A 202 -7.00 2.04 -11.10
N ILE A 203 -7.36 1.93 -9.81
CA ILE A 203 -8.00 0.73 -9.26
C ILE A 203 -9.39 0.53 -9.90
N GLU A 204 -10.20 1.60 -9.98
CA GLU A 204 -11.53 1.55 -10.57
C GLU A 204 -11.51 1.26 -12.07
N ALA A 205 -10.60 1.90 -12.81
CA ALA A 205 -10.41 1.64 -14.23
C ALA A 205 -9.98 0.19 -14.52
N ALA A 206 -9.37 -0.48 -13.53
CA ALA A 206 -8.94 -1.87 -13.60
C ALA A 206 -9.96 -2.87 -13.02
N ARG A 207 -11.20 -2.45 -12.71
CA ARG A 207 -12.23 -3.34 -12.14
C ARG A 207 -12.46 -4.60 -12.97
N ASP A 208 -12.55 -4.50 -14.30
CA ASP A 208 -12.70 -5.66 -15.19
C ASP A 208 -11.52 -6.64 -15.12
N LEU A 209 -10.33 -6.13 -14.80
CA LEU A 209 -9.11 -6.93 -14.67
C LEU A 209 -9.00 -7.58 -13.28
N LEU A 210 -9.40 -6.86 -12.23
CA LEU A 210 -9.19 -7.22 -10.83
C LEU A 210 -10.40 -7.94 -10.20
N GLY A 211 -11.61 -7.74 -10.73
CA GLY A 211 -12.86 -8.18 -10.12
C GLY A 211 -13.37 -7.17 -9.09
N ASP A 212 -13.78 -7.65 -7.92
CA ASP A 212 -14.20 -6.78 -6.82
C ASP A 212 -13.00 -6.00 -6.26
N VAL A 213 -13.11 -4.67 -6.30
CA VAL A 213 -12.06 -3.73 -5.89
C VAL A 213 -12.35 -3.06 -4.55
N SER A 214 -13.46 -3.37 -3.89
CA SER A 214 -13.92 -2.68 -2.67
C SER A 214 -12.85 -2.70 -1.57
N ALA A 215 -12.26 -3.87 -1.30
CA ALA A 215 -11.20 -4.01 -0.30
C ALA A 215 -9.91 -3.25 -0.65
N LEU A 216 -9.63 -3.01 -1.94
CA LEU A 216 -8.48 -2.22 -2.37
C LEU A 216 -8.74 -0.73 -2.17
N LEU A 217 -9.97 -0.27 -2.43
CA LEU A 217 -10.39 1.11 -2.18
C LEU A 217 -10.40 1.43 -0.69
N ASP A 218 -10.96 0.54 0.14
CA ASP A 218 -10.93 0.67 1.61
C ASP A 218 -9.50 0.78 2.13
N LYS A 219 -8.61 -0.10 1.65
CA LYS A 219 -7.19 -0.07 2.02
C LYS A 219 -6.50 1.22 1.56
N LYS A 220 -6.88 1.76 0.41
CA LYS A 220 -6.36 3.02 -0.12
C LYS A 220 -6.80 4.20 0.75
N ASP A 221 -8.06 4.24 1.18
CA ASP A 221 -8.58 5.27 2.09
C ASP A 221 -7.92 5.19 3.47
N ASP A 222 -7.71 3.98 4.01
CA ASP A 222 -6.96 3.75 5.24
C ASP A 222 -5.51 4.28 5.18
N LEU A 223 -4.84 4.08 4.05
CA LEU A 223 -3.48 4.57 3.84
C LEU A 223 -3.44 6.10 3.71
N GLU A 224 -4.40 6.68 2.98
CA GLU A 224 -4.56 8.13 2.86
C GLU A 224 -4.77 8.77 4.24
N LYS A 225 -5.72 8.22 5.03
CA LYS A 225 -6.00 8.65 6.40
C LYS A 225 -4.75 8.60 7.28
N LYS A 226 -4.05 7.46 7.31
CA LYS A 226 -2.79 7.30 8.08
C LYS A 226 -1.73 8.32 7.68
N ARG A 227 -1.56 8.58 6.38
CA ARG A 227 -0.59 9.55 5.89
C ARG A 227 -0.93 10.97 6.34
N LEU A 228 -2.20 11.37 6.20
CA LEU A 228 -2.64 12.71 6.55
C LEU A 228 -2.53 12.96 8.07
N HIS A 229 -2.86 11.96 8.90
CA HIS A 229 -2.59 12.02 10.34
C HIS A 229 -1.09 12.16 10.64
N ALA A 230 -0.23 11.39 9.97
CA ALA A 230 1.22 11.51 10.15
C ALA A 230 1.76 12.90 9.74
N ASN A 231 1.16 13.55 8.74
CA ASN A 231 1.51 14.92 8.36
C ASN A 231 1.14 15.92 9.46
N LEU A 232 -0.05 15.77 10.06
CA LEU A 232 -0.46 16.57 11.21
C LEU A 232 0.49 16.37 12.40
N GLU A 233 0.85 15.12 12.71
CA GLU A 233 1.80 14.83 13.79
C GLU A 233 3.19 15.43 13.56
N LYS A 234 3.64 15.53 12.31
CA LYS A 234 4.93 16.11 11.93
C LYS A 234 4.93 17.64 11.87
N ALA A 235 3.77 18.30 11.89
CA ALA A 235 3.68 19.75 11.84
C ALA A 235 4.50 20.40 12.96
N LYS A 236 5.29 21.41 12.64
CA LYS A 236 6.19 22.10 13.59
C LYS A 236 5.63 23.42 14.08
N ASN A 237 4.68 24.01 13.35
CA ASN A 237 4.10 25.30 13.65
C ASN A 237 2.59 25.32 13.36
N ALA A 238 1.93 26.41 13.77
CA ALA A 238 0.48 26.59 13.65
C ALA A 238 -0.02 26.45 12.21
N ALA A 239 0.68 27.08 11.26
CA ALA A 239 0.30 27.09 9.85
C ALA A 239 0.40 25.71 9.21
N GLU A 240 1.47 24.96 9.49
CA GLU A 240 1.63 23.57 9.05
C GLU A 240 0.54 22.66 9.63
N ALA A 241 0.22 22.83 10.92
CA ALA A 241 -0.82 22.05 11.56
C ALA A 241 -2.20 22.36 10.96
N LYS A 242 -2.50 23.64 10.71
CA LYS A 242 -3.76 24.06 10.07
C LYS A 242 -3.87 23.49 8.64
N LYS A 243 -2.81 23.59 7.84
CA LYS A 243 -2.77 23.03 6.49
C LYS A 243 -3.00 21.51 6.50
N ALA A 244 -2.34 20.79 7.41
CA ALA A 244 -2.51 19.34 7.54
C ALA A 244 -3.94 18.96 7.99
N PHE A 245 -4.54 19.76 8.89
CA PHE A 245 -5.93 19.59 9.30
C PHE A 245 -6.91 19.86 8.16
N ASP A 246 -6.71 20.91 7.37
CA ASP A 246 -7.57 21.21 6.22
C ASP A 246 -7.54 20.09 5.18
N SER A 247 -6.36 19.50 4.93
CA SER A 247 -6.26 18.30 4.09
C SER A 247 -6.97 17.07 4.69
N LEU A 248 -7.01 16.94 6.03
CA LEU A 248 -7.77 15.88 6.70
C LEU A 248 -9.28 16.10 6.57
N VAL A 249 -9.75 17.34 6.74
CA VAL A 249 -11.16 17.73 6.59
C VAL A 249 -11.62 17.44 5.16
N GLU A 250 -10.88 17.91 4.16
CA GLU A 250 -11.22 17.67 2.75
C GLU A 250 -11.27 16.17 2.41
N ALA A 251 -10.33 15.38 2.95
CA ALA A 251 -10.32 13.93 2.74
C ALA A 251 -11.47 13.23 3.51
N ALA A 252 -11.79 13.68 4.71
CA ALA A 252 -12.89 13.17 5.51
C ALA A 252 -14.25 13.44 4.87
N ASP A 253 -14.45 14.64 4.32
CA ASP A 253 -15.68 15.02 3.60
C ASP A 253 -15.89 14.12 2.37
N ARG A 254 -14.81 13.77 1.65
CA ARG A 254 -14.87 12.86 0.50
C ARG A 254 -15.09 11.39 0.91
N GLY A 255 -14.40 10.96 1.97
CA GLY A 255 -14.37 9.56 2.41
C GLY A 255 -15.41 9.19 3.45
N GLY A 256 -16.25 10.14 3.89
CA GLY A 256 -17.23 9.93 4.97
C GLY A 256 -16.58 9.57 6.31
N TRP A 257 -15.41 10.13 6.61
CA TRP A 257 -14.70 9.84 7.85
C TRP A 257 -15.31 10.59 9.03
N ASP A 258 -15.29 9.96 10.20
CA ASP A 258 -15.68 10.63 11.44
C ASP A 258 -14.74 11.82 11.75
N MET A 259 -15.34 12.99 11.92
CA MET A 259 -14.66 14.26 12.18
C MET A 259 -14.17 14.38 13.62
N GLU A 260 -14.84 13.76 14.58
CA GLU A 260 -14.50 13.88 16.00
C GLU A 260 -13.03 13.49 16.31
N PRO A 261 -12.51 12.31 15.87
CA PRO A 261 -11.11 11.96 16.10
C PRO A 261 -10.12 12.85 15.33
N ILE A 262 -10.53 13.45 14.21
CA ILE A 262 -9.70 14.36 13.41
C ILE A 262 -9.53 15.69 14.15
N GLU A 263 -10.64 16.25 14.65
CA GLU A 263 -10.64 17.47 15.46
C GLU A 263 -9.84 17.28 16.75
N ALA A 264 -10.03 16.16 17.45
CA ALA A 264 -9.29 15.84 18.68
C ALA A 264 -7.77 15.76 18.43
N ALA A 265 -7.35 15.13 17.33
CA ALA A 265 -5.94 15.06 16.95
C ALA A 265 -5.36 16.45 16.65
N TYR A 266 -6.11 17.29 15.94
CA TYR A 266 -5.69 18.66 15.61
C TYR A 266 -5.56 19.53 16.86
N VAL A 267 -6.55 19.50 17.75
CA VAL A 267 -6.53 20.21 19.03
C VAL A 267 -5.32 19.79 19.87
N LYS A 268 -5.08 18.49 20.01
CA LYS A 268 -3.91 17.97 20.72
C LYS A 268 -2.61 18.51 20.14
N LYS A 269 -2.47 18.53 18.81
CA LYS A 269 -1.27 19.00 18.14
C LYS A 269 -1.06 20.51 18.26
N ARG A 270 -2.12 21.31 18.06
CA ARG A 270 -2.06 22.78 18.19
C ARG A 270 -1.74 23.20 19.62
N THR A 271 -2.32 22.56 20.62
CA THR A 271 -2.00 22.79 22.03
C THR A 271 -0.54 22.45 22.34
N ALA A 272 0.01 21.36 21.78
CA ALA A 272 1.44 21.03 21.96
C ALA A 272 2.37 22.09 21.33
N ILE A 273 2.06 22.56 20.12
CA ILE A 273 2.81 23.64 19.45
C ILE A 273 2.74 24.94 20.26
N LEU A 274 1.55 25.28 20.76
CA LEU A 274 1.33 26.46 21.58
C LEU A 274 2.15 26.39 22.88
N ARG A 275 2.12 25.24 23.57
CA ARG A 275 2.88 25.04 24.81
C ARG A 275 4.38 25.22 24.57
N ALA A 276 4.92 24.65 23.50
CA ALA A 276 6.32 24.87 23.12
C ALA A 276 6.61 26.36 22.86
N THR A 277 5.73 27.03 22.10
CA THR A 277 5.87 28.46 21.79
C THR A 277 5.89 29.33 23.05
N VAL A 278 5.06 29.01 24.04
CA VAL A 278 4.98 29.74 25.33
C VAL A 278 6.18 29.43 26.22
N GLN A 279 6.63 28.17 26.29
CA GLN A 279 7.77 27.76 27.10
C GLN A 279 9.11 28.30 26.59
N ASP A 280 9.24 28.51 25.28
CA ASP A 280 10.45 29.06 24.66
C ASP A 280 10.57 30.60 24.83
N VAL A 281 9.55 31.26 25.40
CA VAL A 281 9.61 32.70 25.69
C VAL A 281 10.62 32.96 26.80
N LYS A 282 11.76 33.53 26.41
CA LYS A 282 12.70 34.18 27.34
C LYS A 282 12.18 35.58 27.68
N GLU A 283 12.62 36.12 28.83
CA GLU A 283 12.33 37.48 29.26
C GLU A 283 12.50 38.48 28.10
N GLY A 284 11.45 39.26 27.81
CA GLY A 284 11.46 40.22 26.70
C GLY A 284 10.07 40.50 26.11
N GLU A 285 9.73 41.78 26.00
CA GLU A 285 8.38 42.23 25.61
C GLU A 285 7.95 41.76 24.21
N GLY A 286 8.88 41.69 23.25
CA GLY A 286 8.61 41.24 21.88
C GLY A 286 8.24 39.76 21.80
N ALA A 287 8.94 38.89 22.54
CA ALA A 287 8.68 37.46 22.57
C ALA A 287 7.34 37.14 23.26
N VAL A 288 7.06 37.83 24.38
CA VAL A 288 5.76 37.74 25.07
C VAL A 288 4.61 38.16 24.14
N ALA A 289 4.77 39.25 23.39
CA ALA A 289 3.74 39.71 22.46
C ALA A 289 3.44 38.73 21.32
N ALA A 290 4.47 38.11 20.75
CA ALA A 290 4.30 37.11 19.71
C ALA A 290 3.58 35.85 20.23
N ALA A 291 3.95 35.36 21.41
CA ALA A 291 3.29 34.21 22.01
C ALA A 291 1.86 34.50 22.48
N GLU A 292 1.60 35.72 22.97
CA GLU A 292 0.23 36.16 23.28
C GLU A 292 -0.65 36.19 22.03
N LYS A 293 -0.12 36.66 20.89
CA LYS A 293 -0.83 36.61 19.61
C LYS A 293 -1.18 35.17 19.24
N ALA A 294 -0.26 34.23 19.41
CA ALA A 294 -0.51 32.82 19.16
C ALA A 294 -1.60 32.22 20.07
N LEU A 295 -1.69 32.63 21.34
CA LEU A 295 -2.79 32.25 22.24
C LEU A 295 -4.14 32.82 21.77
N VAL A 296 -4.16 34.07 21.31
CA VAL A 296 -5.38 34.73 20.80
C VAL A 296 -5.86 34.05 19.52
N GLU A 297 -4.95 33.76 18.59
CA GLU A 297 -5.24 33.02 17.36
C GLU A 297 -5.78 31.63 17.70
N TRP A 298 -5.13 30.88 18.60
CA TRP A 298 -5.59 29.55 19.00
C TRP A 298 -6.96 29.57 19.69
N LYS A 299 -7.22 30.55 20.56
CA LYS A 299 -8.53 30.74 21.17
C LYS A 299 -9.61 30.96 20.11
N SER A 300 -9.34 31.81 19.12
CA SER A 300 -10.30 32.10 18.03
C SER A 300 -10.55 30.86 17.16
N GLU A 301 -9.50 30.09 16.85
CA GLU A 301 -9.62 28.82 16.12
C GLU A 301 -10.52 27.83 16.87
N LEU A 302 -10.26 27.59 18.17
CA LEU A 302 -11.09 26.70 18.99
C LEU A 302 -12.56 27.12 19.05
N GLN A 303 -12.82 28.43 19.17
CA GLN A 303 -14.17 28.97 19.18
C GLN A 303 -14.88 28.80 17.83
N GLY A 304 -14.14 28.83 16.72
CA GLY A 304 -14.67 28.61 15.38
C GLY A 304 -14.92 27.15 15.02
N MET A 305 -14.22 26.21 15.66
CA MET A 305 -14.41 24.77 15.44
C MET A 305 -15.67 24.24 16.13
N ASN A 306 -15.70 24.26 17.46
CA ASN A 306 -16.79 23.68 18.24
C ASN A 306 -16.80 24.27 19.66
N SER A 307 -17.97 24.73 20.13
CA SER A 307 -18.09 25.35 21.45
C SER A 307 -17.72 24.43 22.62
N ASP A 308 -17.91 23.13 22.48
CA ASP A 308 -17.62 22.16 23.53
C ASP A 308 -16.13 21.80 23.55
N LEU A 309 -15.47 21.72 22.40
CA LEU A 309 -14.00 21.64 22.31
C LEU A 309 -13.36 22.89 22.94
N TYR A 310 -13.90 24.08 22.70
CA TYR A 310 -13.43 25.29 23.36
C TYR A 310 -13.52 25.17 24.88
N LYS A 311 -14.69 24.79 25.44
CA LYS A 311 -14.87 24.61 26.89
C LYS A 311 -13.91 23.56 27.46
N ALA A 312 -13.72 22.44 26.77
CA ALA A 312 -12.80 21.38 27.20
C ALA A 312 -11.34 21.84 27.27
N ASN A 313 -10.95 22.81 26.43
CA ASN A 313 -9.57 23.29 26.32
C ASN A 313 -9.32 24.66 26.98
N GLN A 314 -10.31 25.26 27.64
CA GLN A 314 -10.15 26.54 28.36
C GLN A 314 -9.02 26.50 29.40
N ARG A 315 -8.85 25.36 30.08
CA ARG A 315 -7.80 25.20 31.10
C ARG A 315 -6.39 25.26 30.50
N GLU A 316 -6.19 24.72 29.31
CA GLU A 316 -4.91 24.77 28.59
C GLU A 316 -4.59 26.19 28.13
N LEU A 317 -5.60 26.93 27.64
CA LEU A 317 -5.45 28.36 27.34
C LEU A 317 -5.10 29.16 28.59
N ALA A 318 -5.78 28.90 29.71
CA ALA A 318 -5.50 29.56 30.98
C ALA A 318 -4.06 29.32 31.46
N ALA A 319 -3.57 28.08 31.35
CA ALA A 319 -2.19 27.73 31.66
C ALA A 319 -1.19 28.47 30.76
N GLY A 320 -1.45 28.55 29.45
CA GLY A 320 -0.60 29.30 28.54
C GLY A 320 -0.52 30.80 28.87
N TYR A 321 -1.65 31.43 29.21
CA TYR A 321 -1.65 32.83 29.67
C TYR A 321 -0.91 33.01 31.00
N TYR A 322 -1.02 32.04 31.91
CA TYR A 322 -0.30 32.06 33.18
C TYR A 322 1.22 31.99 32.98
N ASP A 323 1.69 31.07 32.14
CA ASP A 323 3.12 30.91 31.84
C ASP A 323 3.70 32.17 31.18
N LEU A 324 2.97 32.77 30.23
CA LEU A 324 3.37 34.06 29.64
C LEU A 324 3.39 35.20 30.65
N ALA A 325 2.44 35.22 31.60
CA ALA A 325 2.43 36.23 32.64
C ALA A 325 3.69 36.15 33.50
N ARG A 326 4.15 34.94 33.82
CA ARG A 326 5.40 34.73 34.57
C ARG A 326 6.62 35.19 33.78
N ALA A 327 6.71 34.87 32.49
CA ALA A 327 7.80 35.35 31.63
C ALA A 327 7.82 36.89 31.47
N ALA A 328 6.66 37.55 31.59
CA ALA A 328 6.53 39.00 31.52
C ALA A 328 6.76 39.71 32.87
N ARG A 329 6.86 38.98 33.99
CA ARG A 329 6.82 39.56 35.35
C ARG A 329 7.87 40.65 35.57
N ASP A 330 9.12 40.35 35.23
CA ASP A 330 10.24 41.25 35.52
C ASP A 330 10.48 42.30 34.43
N SER A 331 10.02 42.03 33.20
CA SER A 331 10.18 42.95 32.07
C SER A 331 9.02 43.92 31.89
N SER A 332 7.81 43.54 32.30
CA SER A 332 6.61 44.37 32.22
C SER A 332 5.54 43.90 33.24
N PRO A 333 5.62 44.34 34.51
CA PRO A 333 4.67 43.94 35.55
C PRO A 333 3.21 44.27 35.20
N ALA A 334 2.97 45.39 34.50
CA ALA A 334 1.64 45.77 34.03
C ALA A 334 1.07 44.76 33.02
N ARG A 335 1.91 44.25 32.12
CA ARG A 335 1.52 43.23 31.14
C ARG A 335 1.34 41.87 31.79
N SER A 336 2.21 41.50 32.74
CA SER A 336 2.06 40.31 33.56
C SER A 336 0.69 40.28 34.25
N ALA A 337 0.28 41.36 34.91
CA ALA A 337 -1.04 41.47 35.55
C ALA A 337 -2.20 41.29 34.54
N ALA A 338 -2.11 41.89 33.35
CA ALA A 338 -3.14 41.75 32.32
C ALA A 338 -3.25 40.30 31.77
N LEU A 339 -2.13 39.58 31.67
CA LEU A 339 -2.10 38.18 31.27
C LEU A 339 -2.66 37.25 32.37
N LEU A 340 -2.39 37.54 33.65
CA LEU A 340 -3.00 36.84 34.78
C LEU A 340 -4.52 37.01 34.83
N GLU A 341 -5.05 38.22 34.56
CA GLU A 341 -6.50 38.45 34.46
C GLU A 341 -7.13 37.61 33.33
N LYS A 342 -6.43 37.45 32.19
CA LYS A 342 -6.86 36.53 31.12
C LYS A 342 -6.84 35.08 31.60
N ALA A 343 -5.75 34.62 32.22
CA ALA A 343 -5.65 33.27 32.78
C ALA A 343 -6.81 32.99 33.75
N LYS A 344 -7.10 33.94 34.65
CA LYS A 344 -8.21 33.86 35.61
C LYS A 344 -9.57 33.74 34.93
N SER A 345 -9.83 34.50 33.87
CA SER A 345 -11.11 34.45 33.15
C SER A 345 -11.43 33.09 32.51
N MET A 346 -10.42 32.25 32.29
CA MET A 346 -10.53 30.93 31.65
C MET A 346 -10.21 29.78 32.60
N GLY A 347 -9.60 30.07 33.75
CA GLY A 347 -9.16 29.08 34.74
C GLY A 347 -10.29 28.60 35.66
N PRO A 348 -10.00 27.57 36.47
CA PRO A 348 -10.94 27.11 37.49
C PRO A 348 -11.11 28.16 38.60
N LYS A 349 -12.33 28.31 39.13
CA LYS A 349 -12.63 29.23 40.24
C LYS A 349 -11.76 28.99 41.48
N SER A 350 -11.30 27.76 41.71
CA SER A 350 -10.41 27.41 42.82
C SER A 350 -9.05 28.09 42.75
N ALA A 351 -8.59 28.51 41.57
CA ALA A 351 -7.32 29.23 41.40
C ALA A 351 -7.46 30.76 41.53
N HIS A 352 -8.67 31.29 41.67
CA HIS A 352 -8.90 32.75 41.62
C HIS A 352 -8.22 33.51 42.75
N ASP A 353 -8.10 32.93 43.96
CA ASP A 353 -7.46 33.56 45.12
C ASP A 353 -5.98 33.80 44.86
N ARG A 354 -5.27 32.74 44.51
CA ARG A 354 -3.86 32.79 44.13
C ARG A 354 -3.63 33.77 42.97
N LEU A 355 -4.44 33.69 41.92
CA LEU A 355 -4.30 34.58 40.76
C LEU A 355 -4.55 36.05 41.13
N ASP A 356 -5.55 36.34 41.97
CA ASP A 356 -5.80 37.70 42.44
C ASP A 356 -4.63 38.25 43.29
N GLY A 357 -3.98 37.40 44.09
CA GLY A 357 -2.75 37.76 44.80
C GLY A 357 -1.61 38.11 43.84
N GLU A 358 -1.33 37.24 42.85
CA GLU A 358 -0.29 37.49 41.84
C GLU A 358 -0.60 38.74 40.97
N ILE A 359 -1.89 39.01 40.68
CA ILE A 359 -2.34 40.24 39.99
C ILE A 359 -2.07 41.48 40.86
N ALA A 360 -2.38 41.40 42.16
CA ALA A 360 -2.17 42.51 43.09
C ALA A 360 -0.68 42.87 43.19
N GLU A 361 0.19 41.86 43.35
CA GLU A 361 1.65 42.03 43.35
C GLU A 361 2.15 42.66 42.05
N SER A 362 1.73 42.14 40.90
CA SER A 362 2.20 42.62 39.58
C SER A 362 1.79 44.08 39.33
N TYR A 363 0.58 44.48 39.71
CA TYR A 363 0.16 45.88 39.64
C TYR A 363 0.87 46.78 40.67
N ALA A 364 1.23 46.25 41.84
CA ALA A 364 2.01 47.00 42.82
C ALA A 364 3.43 47.29 42.31
N GLU A 365 4.09 46.32 41.68
CA GLU A 365 5.38 46.53 41.03
C GLU A 365 5.27 47.50 39.85
N ALA A 366 4.25 47.36 38.99
CA ALA A 366 3.98 48.32 37.91
C ALA A 366 3.80 49.75 38.44
N PHE A 367 3.14 49.90 39.59
CA PHE A 367 2.98 51.20 40.24
C PHE A 367 4.33 51.76 40.70
N LYS A 368 5.15 50.96 41.41
CA LYS A 368 6.49 51.35 41.88
C LYS A 368 7.37 51.82 40.72
N GLU A 369 7.40 51.08 39.62
CA GLU A 369 8.12 51.47 38.40
C GLU A 369 7.57 52.75 37.80
N CYS A 370 6.24 52.86 37.71
CA CYS A 370 5.59 54.02 37.12
C CYS A 370 5.87 55.30 37.91
N VAL A 371 5.94 55.27 39.24
CA VAL A 371 6.16 56.50 40.04
C VAL A 371 7.63 56.89 40.16
N LYS A 372 8.56 55.98 39.85
CA LYS A 372 10.00 56.22 39.96
C LYS A 372 10.44 57.45 39.16
N GLY A 373 11.01 58.43 39.84
CA GLY A 373 11.51 59.67 39.23
C GLY A 373 10.44 60.62 38.68
N LYS A 374 9.14 60.41 39.00
CA LYS A 374 8.04 61.27 38.52
C LYS A 374 7.62 62.30 39.57
N SER A 375 7.15 63.46 39.09
CA SER A 375 6.55 64.50 39.94
C SER A 375 5.20 64.06 40.53
N PRO A 376 4.73 64.66 41.64
CA PRO A 376 3.47 64.28 42.30
C PRO A 376 2.25 64.25 41.36
N GLN A 377 2.15 65.21 40.43
CA GLN A 377 1.08 65.28 39.43
C GLN A 377 1.12 64.10 38.43
N LYS A 378 2.33 63.63 38.07
CA LYS A 378 2.51 62.46 37.19
C LYS A 378 2.33 61.14 37.95
N ALA A 379 2.63 61.10 39.24
CA ALA A 379 2.38 59.95 40.11
C ALA A 379 0.87 59.69 40.31
N ALA A 380 0.04 60.75 40.36
CA ALA A 380 -1.41 60.63 40.44
C ALA A 380 -2.02 59.87 39.25
N LYS A 381 -1.41 59.94 38.05
CA LYS A 381 -1.82 59.14 36.89
C LYS A 381 -1.51 57.66 37.10
N CYS A 382 -0.30 57.34 37.57
CA CYS A 382 0.11 55.97 37.92
C CYS A 382 -0.80 55.33 38.99
N GLN A 383 -1.26 56.13 39.96
CA GLN A 383 -2.14 55.64 41.03
C GLN A 383 -3.52 55.20 40.50
N LYS A 384 -4.10 55.97 39.57
CA LYS A 384 -5.34 55.58 38.89
C LYS A 384 -5.17 54.35 38.01
N GLU A 385 -4.00 54.20 37.41
CA GLU A 385 -3.73 53.14 36.43
C GLU A 385 -3.42 51.78 37.06
N PHE A 386 -2.66 51.77 38.17
CA PHE A 386 -2.13 50.54 38.78
C PHE A 386 -2.51 50.35 40.24
N ALA A 387 -2.32 51.35 41.11
CA ALA A 387 -2.54 51.19 42.55
C ALA A 387 -4.00 50.81 42.89
N LYS A 388 -4.98 51.46 42.25
CA LYS A 388 -6.40 51.11 42.44
C LYS A 388 -6.71 49.68 41.99
N LYS A 389 -6.08 49.19 40.92
CA LYS A 389 -6.27 47.81 40.43
C LYS A 389 -5.63 46.79 41.36
N SER A 390 -4.42 47.07 41.86
CA SER A 390 -3.75 46.26 42.88
C SER A 390 -4.62 46.13 44.13
N GLN A 391 -5.11 47.24 44.66
CA GLN A 391 -6.02 47.25 45.82
C GLN A 391 -7.30 46.45 45.54
N THR A 392 -7.94 46.66 44.40
CA THR A 392 -9.17 45.92 44.04
C THR A 392 -8.95 44.41 43.91
N ALA A 393 -7.76 43.97 43.51
CA ALA A 393 -7.40 42.56 43.47
C ALA A 393 -7.15 42.01 44.88
N ALA A 394 -6.39 42.75 45.71
CA ALA A 394 -6.13 42.40 47.11
C ALA A 394 -7.42 42.33 47.95
N ASP A 395 -8.32 43.30 47.81
CA ASP A 395 -9.62 43.33 48.49
C ASP A 395 -10.45 42.08 48.13
N ARG A 396 -10.37 41.62 46.88
CA ARG A 396 -11.06 40.38 46.44
C ARG A 396 -10.48 39.12 47.07
N VAL A 397 -9.17 39.07 47.33
CA VAL A 397 -8.54 37.97 48.07
C VAL A 397 -8.98 38.02 49.53
N LYS A 398 -8.88 39.20 50.16
CA LYS A 398 -9.31 39.43 51.54
C LYS A 398 -10.75 38.99 51.77
N ASP A 399 -11.70 39.48 50.95
CA ASP A 399 -13.12 39.14 51.07
C ASP A 399 -13.39 37.63 50.99
N ARG A 400 -12.58 36.89 50.20
CA ARG A 400 -12.76 35.44 50.02
C ARG A 400 -12.07 34.64 51.12
N LEU A 401 -10.89 35.08 51.58
CA LEU A 401 -10.23 34.52 52.75
C LEU A 401 -11.06 34.74 54.02
N GLU A 402 -11.62 35.94 54.25
CA GLU A 402 -12.53 36.22 55.36
C GLU A 402 -13.76 35.29 55.37
N LYS A 403 -14.35 35.04 54.20
CA LYS A 403 -15.48 34.10 54.06
C LYS A 403 -15.11 32.64 54.32
N LYS A 404 -13.86 32.24 54.01
CA LYS A 404 -13.35 30.89 54.28
C LYS A 404 -12.95 30.73 55.74
N ALA A 405 -12.22 31.69 56.30
CA ALA A 405 -11.77 31.79 57.69
C ALA A 405 -12.94 31.78 58.70
N ALA A 406 -14.13 32.20 58.28
CA ALA A 406 -15.36 32.06 59.08
C ALA A 406 -15.81 30.59 59.27
N LYS A 407 -15.21 29.64 58.56
CA LYS A 407 -15.63 28.23 58.50
C LYS A 407 -14.48 27.23 58.66
N ASP A 408 -13.23 27.69 58.69
CA ASP A 408 -12.03 26.86 58.60
C ASP A 408 -10.85 27.56 59.34
N GLU A 409 -10.22 26.87 60.29
CA GLU A 409 -9.11 27.40 61.09
C GLU A 409 -7.83 27.56 60.26
N ASP A 410 -7.57 26.68 59.29
CA ASP A 410 -6.40 26.80 58.40
C ASP A 410 -6.50 28.06 57.52
N ALA A 411 -7.72 28.44 57.15
CA ALA A 411 -7.98 29.67 56.40
C ALA A 411 -7.85 30.94 57.26
N GLN A 412 -7.92 30.85 58.60
CA GLN A 412 -7.64 31.98 59.49
C GLN A 412 -6.15 32.32 59.52
N GLU A 413 -5.28 31.31 59.50
CA GLU A 413 -3.83 31.51 59.45
C GLU A 413 -3.41 32.12 58.10
N GLU A 414 -3.99 31.64 56.99
CA GLU A 414 -3.77 32.22 55.65
C GLU A 414 -4.26 33.68 55.55
N LEU A 415 -5.43 34.00 56.15
CA LEU A 415 -5.93 35.37 56.23
C LEU A 415 -5.03 36.28 57.07
N GLN A 416 -4.51 35.80 58.20
CA GLN A 416 -3.59 36.58 59.04
C GLN A 416 -2.25 36.84 58.34
N GLY A 417 -1.74 35.89 57.55
CA GLY A 417 -0.54 36.09 56.74
C GLY A 417 -0.75 37.06 55.56
N PHE A 418 -1.99 37.18 55.06
CA PHE A 418 -2.33 38.08 53.95
C PHE A 418 -2.56 39.54 54.38
N MET A 419 -3.11 39.76 55.58
CA MET A 419 -3.37 41.07 56.19
C MET A 419 -2.09 41.78 56.62
#